data_AF-A0A5K7YVD6-F1
#
_entry.id   AF-A0A5K7YVD6-F1
#
_cell.length_a   1.000
_cell.length_b   1.000
_cell.length_c   1.000
_cell.angle_alpha   90.00
_cell.angle_beta   90.00
_cell.angle_gamma   90.00
#
_symmetry.space_group_name_H-M   'P 1'
#
loop_
_entity.id
_entity.type
_entity.pdbx_description
1 polymer ?
#
loop_
_entity_poly.entity_id
_entity_poly.type
_entity_poly.pdbx_seq_one_letter_code
_entity_poly.pdbx_strand_id
1 'polypeptide(L)'
;MKLPFALWTRIAVQQLIKQLWSVTMPVRTVGDYLKRWGFTPQKPLKKAYKQNPKAVKTWLDNECPEIAKRAKKEIRISMKIKLR
;
A
#
# COMPACT_ATOMS: atom_id res chain seq x y z
N MET A 1 1.33 -23.62 -0.32
CA MET A 1 0.47 -22.50 0.10
C MET A 1 1.28 -21.20 0.06
N LYS A 2 0.92 -20.21 -0.76
CA LYS A 2 1.52 -18.87 -0.75
C LYS A 2 0.59 -17.95 0.04
N LEU A 3 1.05 -17.43 1.16
CA LEU A 3 0.28 -16.47 1.96
C LEU A 3 0.49 -15.06 1.39
N PRO A 4 -0.57 -14.32 1.06
CA PRO A 4 -0.48 -13.00 0.41
C PRO A 4 -0.02 -11.87 1.35
N PHE A 5 0.42 -12.18 2.57
CA PHE A 5 0.83 -11.24 3.60
C PHE A 5 1.88 -11.88 4.52
N ALA A 6 2.61 -11.06 5.28
CA ALA A 6 3.60 -11.50 6.24
C ALA A 6 2.98 -12.53 7.23
N LEU A 7 3.56 -13.73 7.30
CA LEU A 7 3.08 -14.81 8.19
C LEU A 7 3.02 -14.39 9.67
N TRP A 8 3.87 -13.45 10.08
CA TRP A 8 4.06 -13.04 11.46
C TRP A 8 3.23 -11.79 11.79
N THR A 9 1.90 -11.92 11.75
CA THR A 9 1.03 -10.88 12.30
C THR A 9 0.90 -11.02 13.82
N ARG A 10 0.70 -9.91 14.54
CA ARG A 10 0.46 -9.91 16.00
C ARG A 10 -0.71 -10.82 16.42
N ILE A 11 -1.69 -11.04 15.54
CA ILE A 11 -2.83 -11.94 15.79
C ILE A 11 -2.41 -13.40 15.63
N ALA A 12 -1.64 -13.73 14.59
CA ALA A 12 -1.13 -15.08 14.39
C ALA A 12 -0.22 -15.52 15.55
N VAL A 13 0.64 -14.63 16.05
CA VAL A 13 1.49 -14.89 17.22
C VAL A 13 0.64 -15.09 18.48
N GLN A 14 -0.40 -14.27 18.68
CA GLN A 14 -1.34 -14.44 19.79
C GLN A 14 -2.03 -15.82 19.76
N GLN A 15 -2.50 -16.24 18.58
CA GLN A 15 -3.15 -17.55 18.40
C GLN A 15 -2.17 -18.70 18.65
N LEU A 16 -0.94 -18.58 18.17
CA LEU A 16 0.11 -19.56 18.41
C LEU A 16 0.43 -19.69 19.91
N ILE A 17 0.52 -18.57 20.62
CA ILE A 17 0.75 -18.57 22.07
C ILE A 17 -0.38 -19.29 22.81
N LYS A 18 -1.62 -19.04 22.41
CA LYS A 18 -2.79 -19.72 22.96
C LYS A 18 -2.76 -21.23 22.67
N GLN A 19 -2.33 -21.64 21.48
CA GLN A 19 -2.27 -23.05 21.10
C GLN A 19 -1.17 -23.82 21.85
N LEU A 20 -0.01 -23.20 22.06
CA LEU A 20 1.14 -23.85 22.68
C LEU A 20 1.09 -23.83 24.22
N TRP A 21 0.59 -22.73 24.80
CA TRP A 21 0.67 -22.51 26.25
C TRP A 21 -0.69 -22.29 26.91
N SER A 22 -1.80 -22.31 26.16
CA SER A 22 -3.17 -22.05 26.68
C SER A 22 -3.34 -20.69 27.38
N VAL A 23 -2.40 -19.77 27.18
CA VAL A 23 -2.44 -18.42 27.76
C VAL A 23 -3.19 -17.48 26.81
N THR A 24 -4.20 -16.79 27.35
CA THR A 24 -4.86 -15.69 26.64
C THR A 24 -4.23 -14.37 27.05
N MET A 25 -3.57 -13.71 26.11
CA MET A 25 -2.95 -12.39 26.35
C MET A 25 -3.51 -11.33 25.39
N PRO A 26 -3.53 -10.05 25.80
CA PRO A 26 -3.93 -8.96 24.93
C PRO A 26 -3.00 -8.82 23.71
N VAL A 27 -3.57 -8.48 22.55
CA VAL A 27 -2.82 -8.23 21.30
C VAL A 27 -1.76 -7.13 21.46
N ARG A 28 -1.98 -6.16 22.35
CA ARG A 28 -1.00 -5.09 22.65
C ARG A 28 0.27 -5.67 23.29
N THR A 29 0.11 -6.52 24.29
CA THR A 29 1.22 -7.19 24.98
C THR A 29 2.06 -8.03 24.01
N VAL A 30 1.41 -8.76 23.08
CA VAL A 30 2.11 -9.47 22.00
C VAL A 30 2.93 -8.50 21.14
N GLY A 31 2.36 -7.35 20.79
CA GLY A 31 3.07 -6.30 20.06
C GLY A 31 4.29 -5.75 20.82
N ASP A 32 4.18 -5.56 22.13
CA ASP A 32 5.29 -5.08 22.97
C ASP A 32 6.43 -6.12 23.05
N TYR A 33 6.10 -7.41 23.18
CA TYR A 33 7.09 -8.48 23.13
C TYR A 33 7.75 -8.60 21.76
N LEU A 34 6.97 -8.56 20.68
CA LEU A 34 7.50 -8.58 19.32
C LEU A 34 8.46 -7.41 19.09
N LYS A 35 8.11 -6.21 19.56
CA LYS A 35 8.99 -5.04 19.49
C LYS A 35 10.28 -5.23 20.30
N ARG A 36 10.19 -5.80 21.52
CA ARG A 36 11.37 -6.11 22.36
C ARG A 36 12.29 -7.14 21.71
N TRP A 37 11.74 -8.10 20.97
CA TRP A 37 12.49 -9.10 20.21
C TRP A 37 12.99 -8.60 18.84
N GLY A 38 12.82 -7.32 18.52
CA GLY A 38 13.28 -6.74 17.25
C GLY A 38 12.34 -6.95 16.07
N PHE A 39 11.17 -7.57 16.27
CA PHE A 39 10.13 -7.67 15.26
C PHE A 39 9.34 -6.35 15.19
N THR A 40 9.91 -5.37 14.50
CA THR A 40 9.21 -4.13 14.18
C THR A 40 8.29 -4.32 12.97
N PRO A 41 7.11 -3.67 12.93
CA PRO A 41 6.28 -3.65 11.73
C PRO A 41 7.10 -3.18 10.53
N GLN A 42 7.45 -4.10 9.63
CA GLN A 42 8.21 -3.74 8.43
C GLN A 42 7.30 -2.87 7.57
N LYS A 43 7.72 -1.63 7.29
CA LYS A 43 6.97 -0.78 6.37
C LYS A 43 6.88 -1.51 5.03
N PRO A 44 5.66 -1.70 4.46
CA PRO A 44 5.56 -2.26 3.13
C PRO A 44 6.40 -1.41 2.18
N LEU A 45 7.14 -2.08 1.28
CA LEU A 45 7.98 -1.41 0.31
C LEU A 45 7.13 -0.36 -0.44
N LYS A 46 7.55 0.91 -0.36
CA LYS A 46 6.83 2.03 -1.00
C LYS A 46 6.69 1.86 -2.52
N LYS A 47 7.49 0.98 -3.13
CA LYS A 47 7.46 0.66 -4.56
C LYS A 47 6.88 -0.74 -4.74
N ALA A 48 5.88 -0.86 -5.61
CA ALA A 48 5.40 -2.16 -6.03
C ALA A 48 6.54 -2.93 -6.71
N TYR A 49 6.78 -4.17 -6.31
CA TYR A 49 7.85 -5.01 -6.86
C TYR A 49 7.76 -5.18 -8.40
N LYS A 50 6.55 -5.07 -8.96
CA LYS A 50 6.27 -5.14 -10.41
C LYS A 50 6.38 -3.80 -11.14
N GLN A 51 6.73 -2.71 -10.45
CA GLN A 51 6.80 -1.40 -11.08
C GLN A 51 7.94 -1.38 -12.11
N ASN A 52 7.61 -1.14 -13.39
CA ASN A 52 8.60 -0.91 -14.42
C ASN A 52 8.97 0.60 -14.44
N PRO A 53 10.12 1.00 -13.90
CA PRO A 53 10.49 2.41 -13.81
C PRO A 53 10.64 3.08 -15.18
N LYS A 54 10.93 2.31 -16.24
CA LYS A 54 11.03 2.82 -17.61
C LYS A 54 9.65 3.20 -18.15
N ALA A 55 8.66 2.33 -17.99
CA ALA A 55 7.29 2.59 -18.42
C ALA A 55 6.67 3.80 -17.68
N VAL A 56 6.95 3.93 -16.38
CA VAL A 56 6.48 5.08 -15.57
C VAL A 56 7.09 6.39 -16.06
N LYS A 57 8.38 6.42 -16.41
CA LYS A 57 9.03 7.61 -16.99
C LYS A 57 8.43 7.96 -18.35
N THR A 58 8.31 6.98 -19.25
CA THR A 58 7.73 7.19 -20.58
C THR A 58 6.30 7.77 -20.52
N TRP A 59 5.50 7.30 -19.57
CA TRP A 59 4.15 7.81 -19.34
C TRP A 59 4.13 9.25 -18.79
N LEU A 60 5.02 9.57 -17.83
CA LEU A 60 5.15 10.92 -17.28
C LEU A 60 5.61 11.94 -18.33
N ASP A 61 6.55 11.55 -19.20
CA ASP A 61 7.16 12.47 -20.16
C ASP A 61 6.26 12.68 -21.40
N ASN A 62 5.53 11.66 -21.85
CA ASN A 62 4.81 11.71 -23.13
C ASN A 62 3.30 11.77 -22.99
N GLU A 63 2.71 10.92 -22.13
CA GLU A 63 1.26 10.75 -22.08
C GLU A 63 0.59 11.77 -21.15
N CYS A 64 1.21 12.04 -20.00
CA CYS A 64 0.68 12.99 -19.03
C CYS A 64 0.52 14.43 -19.59
N PRO A 65 1.48 14.99 -20.34
CA PRO A 65 1.33 16.33 -20.93
C PRO A 65 0.22 16.39 -21.98
N GLU A 66 0.03 15.33 -22.75
CA GLU A 66 -1.02 15.26 -23.76
C GLU A 66 -2.42 15.16 -23.14
N ILE A 67 -2.56 14.38 -22.07
CA ILE A 67 -3.81 14.32 -21.28
C ILE A 67 -4.11 15.70 -20.66
N ALA A 68 -3.10 16.38 -20.12
CA ALA A 68 -3.27 17.72 -19.54
C ALA A 68 -3.69 18.77 -20.59
N LYS A 69 -3.14 18.71 -21.80
CA LYS A 69 -3.54 19.58 -22.92
C LYS A 69 -4.99 19.30 -23.36
N ARG A 70 -5.38 18.03 -23.45
CA ARG A 70 -6.75 17.62 -23.79
C ARG A 70 -7.75 18.08 -22.74
N ALA A 71 -7.45 17.87 -21.45
CA ALA A 71 -8.29 18.33 -20.35
C ALA A 71 -8.50 19.85 -20.37
N LYS A 72 -7.44 20.64 -20.63
CA LYS A 72 -7.56 22.12 -20.79
C LYS A 72 -8.45 22.50 -21.97
N LYS A 73 -8.36 21.77 -23.09
CA LYS A 73 -9.17 22.01 -24.29
C LYS A 73 -10.65 21.67 -24.03
N GLU A 74 -10.93 20.57 -23.35
CA GLU A 74 -12.28 20.15 -22.98
C GLU A 74 -12.93 21.08 -21.95
N ILE A 75 -12.20 21.51 -20.92
CA ILE A 75 -12.68 22.52 -19.96
C ILE A 75 -13.03 23.83 -20.69
N ARG A 76 -12.17 24.27 -21.61
CA ARG A 76 -12.40 25.48 -22.41
C ARG A 76 -13.59 25.36 -23.36
N ILE A 77 -13.82 24.17 -23.92
CA ILE A 77 -14.98 23.88 -24.79
C ILE A 77 -16.27 23.83 -23.95
N SER A 78 -16.23 23.18 -22.79
CA SER A 78 -17.36 23.11 -21.85
C SER A 78 -17.76 24.50 -21.36
N MET A 79 -16.79 25.37 -21.04
CA MET A 79 -17.06 26.77 -20.69
C MET A 79 -17.67 27.57 -21.87
N LYS A 80 -17.20 27.38 -23.11
CA LYS A 80 -17.76 28.06 -24.29
C LYS A 80 -19.19 27.62 -24.63
N ILE A 81 -19.53 26.35 -24.39
CA ILE A 81 -20.90 25.85 -24.60
C ILE A 81 -21.85 26.41 -23.52
N LYS A 82 -21.37 26.62 -22.29
CA LYS A 82 -22.19 27.11 -21.17
C LYS A 82 -22.42 28.64 -21.16
N LEU A 83 -21.66 29.39 -21.95
CA LEU A 83 -21.76 30.85 -22.12
C LEU A 83 -22.53 31.27 -23.39
N ARG A 84 -23.11 30.30 -24.11
CA ARG A 84 -24.09 30.51 -25.19
C ARG A 84 -25.47 30.10 -24.70
#